data_AF-A0AAN0NDQ1-F1
#
_entry.id   AF-A0AAN0NDQ1-F1
#
_cell.length_a   1.000
_cell.length_b   1.000
_cell.length_c   1.000
_cell.angle_alpha   90.00
_cell.angle_beta   90.00
_cell.angle_gamma   90.00
#
_symmetry.space_group_name_H-M   'P 1'
#
loop_
_entity.id
_entity.type
_entity.pdbx_description
1 polymer ?
#
loop_
_entity_poly.entity_id
_entity_poly.type
_entity_poly.pdbx_seq_one_letter_code
_entity_poly.pdbx_strand_id
1 'polypeptide(L)'
;MLDIEVFDSDRVSSTGKSILDALQNNNTPNIDLFVRESIQNSLDAADDSNNPFVSVEFNSGSFEANRFNRLLGRVETRLNEKYTGVHEYLSVSDMHTTGLTGPLTQSEAKSADKLGNWISLVYEINKTKSQEGAGGAWGYGKTIYYRLGSGTVLFYSRIKTDSGYENRLAISHVENDPENGILSGFTRIYKGLAWWGEKTDINRTRVVTDLAKIEEILDVFDMQPYEGDQTGTCIIMPYVKQDELLKHNRDIDPRQSSMMILTNTLKPPLKDGMPRA
;
A
#
# COMPACT_ATOMS: atom_id res chain seq x y z
N MET A 1 -3.48 -17.62 -12.18
CA MET A 1 -2.38 -16.73 -12.62
C MET A 1 -2.95 -15.39 -13.06
N LEU A 2 -2.33 -14.29 -12.63
CA LEU A 2 -2.70 -12.92 -12.94
C LEU A 2 -2.00 -12.42 -14.21
N ASP A 3 -2.59 -11.43 -14.87
CA ASP A 3 -1.94 -10.70 -15.94
C ASP A 3 -1.25 -9.44 -15.39
N ILE A 4 -0.33 -8.86 -16.15
CA ILE A 4 0.50 -7.71 -15.76
C ILE A 4 0.32 -6.53 -16.72
N GLU A 5 0.13 -5.35 -16.14
CA GLU A 5 0.23 -4.05 -16.79
C GLU A 5 1.52 -3.37 -16.35
N VAL A 6 2.44 -3.14 -17.29
CA VAL A 6 3.69 -2.42 -17.03
C VAL A 6 3.58 -1.00 -17.56
N PHE A 7 3.88 -0.01 -16.71
CA PHE A 7 3.75 1.39 -17.07
C PHE A 7 4.76 1.79 -18.14
N ASP A 8 4.27 2.31 -19.26
CA ASP A 8 5.09 2.71 -20.41
C ASP A 8 4.82 4.15 -20.89
N SER A 9 4.01 4.92 -20.15
CA SER A 9 3.59 6.25 -20.61
C SER A 9 4.74 7.26 -20.71
N ASP A 10 4.89 7.84 -21.89
CA ASP A 10 5.85 8.92 -22.20
C ASP A 10 5.47 10.26 -21.55
N ARG A 11 4.21 10.44 -21.15
CA ARG A 11 3.65 11.75 -20.73
C ARG A 11 3.76 12.04 -19.24
N VAL A 12 4.13 11.06 -18.41
CA VAL A 12 4.18 11.18 -16.95
C VAL A 12 5.64 11.19 -16.46
N SER A 13 5.97 12.17 -15.61
CA SER A 13 7.31 12.39 -15.02
C SER A 13 7.67 11.42 -13.90
N SER A 14 6.68 10.70 -13.35
CA SER A 14 6.88 9.86 -12.17
C SER A 14 7.26 8.44 -12.56
N THR A 15 8.45 8.03 -12.14
CA THR A 15 9.00 6.68 -12.29
C THR A 15 9.07 6.01 -10.92
N GLY A 16 9.33 4.70 -10.87
CA GLY A 16 9.64 4.00 -9.63
C GLY A 16 10.81 4.64 -8.89
N LYS A 17 11.80 5.17 -9.62
CA LYS A 17 12.84 6.02 -9.04
C LYS A 17 12.27 7.22 -8.29
N SER A 18 11.40 8.01 -8.92
CA SER A 18 10.82 9.20 -8.28
C SER A 18 10.03 8.85 -7.01
N ILE A 19 9.29 7.74 -7.02
CA ILE A 19 8.54 7.24 -5.85
C ILE A 19 9.50 6.83 -4.72
N LEU A 20 10.55 6.10 -5.07
CA LEU A 20 11.54 5.63 -4.10
C LEU A 20 12.36 6.80 -3.54
N ASP A 21 12.82 7.74 -4.38
CA ASP A 21 13.61 8.91 -3.96
C ASP A 21 12.81 9.84 -3.03
N ALA A 22 11.52 10.02 -3.29
CA ALA A 22 10.63 10.84 -2.46
C ALA A 22 10.62 10.39 -0.98
N LEU A 23 10.79 9.08 -0.74
CA LEU A 23 10.82 8.49 0.60
C LEU A 23 12.22 8.51 1.25
N GLN A 24 13.31 8.76 0.51
CA GLN A 24 14.67 8.80 1.09
C GLN A 24 14.90 10.03 1.95
N ASN A 25 14.15 11.10 1.74
CA ASN A 25 14.34 12.37 2.44
C ASN A 25 13.70 12.41 3.84
N ASN A 26 13.19 11.28 4.34
CA ASN A 26 12.54 11.20 5.64
C ASN A 26 13.49 10.65 6.70
N ASN A 27 13.79 11.45 7.73
CA ASN A 27 14.59 11.04 8.89
C ASN A 27 13.85 10.08 9.85
N THR A 28 12.60 9.72 9.54
CA THR A 28 11.79 8.82 10.37
C THR A 28 12.01 7.38 9.93
N PRO A 29 12.22 6.42 10.86
CA PRO A 29 12.39 5.02 10.49
C PRO A 29 11.19 4.45 9.72
N ASN A 30 11.45 3.50 8.81
CA ASN A 30 10.41 2.97 7.92
C ASN A 30 9.27 2.28 8.67
N ILE A 31 9.55 1.60 9.80
CA ILE A 31 8.49 0.94 10.58
C ILE A 31 7.59 1.97 11.28
N ASP A 32 8.17 3.04 11.83
CA ASP A 32 7.39 4.11 12.47
C ASP A 32 6.46 4.79 11.46
N LEU A 33 6.97 5.06 10.25
CA LEU A 33 6.16 5.54 9.14
C LEU A 33 5.07 4.54 8.77
N PHE A 34 5.42 3.26 8.61
CA PHE A 34 4.45 2.22 8.26
C PHE A 34 3.31 2.14 9.26
N VAL A 35 3.60 2.06 10.56
CA VAL A 35 2.58 1.98 11.61
C VAL A 35 1.70 3.24 11.61
N ARG A 36 2.31 4.43 11.57
CA ARG A 36 1.56 5.69 11.58
C ARG A 36 0.62 5.82 10.39
N GLU A 37 1.14 5.63 9.18
CA GLU A 37 0.38 5.82 7.95
C GLU A 37 -0.69 4.73 7.79
N SER A 38 -0.43 3.50 8.23
CA SER A 38 -1.44 2.44 8.22
C SER A 38 -2.61 2.76 9.15
N ILE A 39 -2.33 3.15 10.40
CA ILE A 39 -3.38 3.56 11.35
C ILE A 39 -4.17 4.75 10.82
N GLN A 40 -3.50 5.75 10.26
CA GLN A 40 -4.18 6.91 9.69
C GLN A 40 -5.10 6.50 8.53
N ASN A 41 -4.62 5.66 7.59
CA ASN A 41 -5.43 5.18 6.47
C ASN A 41 -6.67 4.42 6.96
N SER A 42 -6.53 3.60 8.01
CA SER A 42 -7.66 2.84 8.58
C SER A 42 -8.67 3.75 9.29
N LEU A 43 -8.20 4.77 10.01
CA LEU A 43 -9.08 5.77 10.64
C LEU A 43 -9.80 6.64 9.61
N ASP A 44 -9.12 7.06 8.55
CA ASP A 44 -9.73 7.81 7.43
C ASP A 44 -10.81 6.98 6.70
N ALA A 45 -10.75 5.65 6.81
CA ALA A 45 -11.70 4.72 6.21
C ALA A 45 -12.77 4.22 7.19
N ALA A 46 -12.78 4.66 8.46
CA ALA A 46 -13.69 4.20 9.50
C ALA A 46 -15.16 4.23 9.05
N ASP A 47 -15.90 3.15 9.32
CA ASP A 47 -17.34 3.09 9.11
C ASP A 47 -18.08 3.38 10.43
N ASP A 48 -18.30 4.67 10.69
CA ASP A 48 -19.00 5.18 11.87
C ASP A 48 -20.48 4.75 11.94
N SER A 49 -21.03 4.18 10.86
CA SER A 49 -22.46 3.85 10.81
C SER A 49 -22.84 2.66 11.69
N ASN A 50 -21.92 1.71 11.90
CA ASN A 50 -22.22 0.45 12.58
C ASN A 50 -21.24 0.07 13.69
N ASN A 51 -20.08 0.73 13.82
CA ASN A 51 -19.02 0.30 14.72
C ASN A 51 -18.40 1.49 15.49
N PRO A 52 -18.19 1.38 16.82
CA PRO A 52 -17.61 2.47 17.60
C PRO A 52 -16.06 2.50 17.58
N PHE A 53 -15.42 1.56 16.88
CA PHE A 53 -13.96 1.46 16.79
C PHE A 53 -13.53 0.82 15.48
N VAL A 54 -12.33 1.20 15.02
CA VAL A 54 -11.59 0.53 13.95
C VAL A 54 -10.62 -0.45 14.58
N SER A 55 -10.58 -1.69 14.08
CA SER A 55 -9.55 -2.65 14.46
C SER A 55 -8.43 -2.60 13.44
N VAL A 56 -7.18 -2.54 13.88
CA VAL A 56 -6.00 -2.61 13.03
C VAL A 56 -5.09 -3.71 13.56
N GLU A 57 -4.73 -4.65 12.69
CA GLU A 57 -3.90 -5.80 13.02
C GLU A 57 -2.65 -5.80 12.15
N PHE A 58 -1.49 -5.93 12.80
CA PHE A 58 -0.20 -6.04 12.12
C PHE A 58 0.31 -7.47 12.27
N ASN A 59 0.56 -8.13 11.15
CA ASN A 59 0.97 -9.52 11.11
C ASN A 59 2.28 -9.67 10.34
N SER A 60 3.06 -10.67 10.72
CA SER A 60 4.26 -11.12 9.99
C SER A 60 4.28 -12.63 9.95
N GLY A 61 4.74 -13.19 8.85
CA GLY A 61 4.86 -14.63 8.69
C GLY A 61 5.71 -14.97 7.50
N SER A 62 5.77 -16.25 7.17
CA SER A 62 6.58 -16.77 6.07
C SER A 62 5.71 -17.36 4.96
N PHE A 63 6.18 -17.34 3.72
CA PHE A 63 5.51 -17.96 2.58
C PHE A 63 6.52 -18.62 1.64
N GLU A 64 6.05 -19.60 0.86
CA GLU A 64 6.83 -20.26 -0.19
C GLU A 64 6.87 -19.38 -1.46
N ALA A 65 8.04 -18.83 -1.79
CA ALA A 65 8.20 -17.86 -2.89
C ALA A 65 7.68 -18.41 -4.22
N ASN A 66 7.93 -19.68 -4.53
CA ASN A 66 7.50 -20.31 -5.76
C ASN A 66 5.96 -20.36 -5.92
N ARG A 67 5.21 -20.47 -4.81
CA ARG A 67 3.74 -20.41 -4.84
C ARG A 67 3.29 -19.01 -5.27
N PHE A 68 3.86 -17.97 -4.68
CA PHE A 68 3.55 -16.59 -5.01
C PHE A 68 3.99 -16.20 -6.43
N ASN A 69 5.23 -16.54 -6.81
CA ASN A 69 5.82 -16.17 -8.09
C ASN A 69 5.02 -16.67 -9.30
N ARG A 70 4.49 -17.89 -9.20
CA ARG A 70 3.62 -18.48 -10.22
C ARG A 70 2.35 -17.66 -10.45
N LEU A 71 1.83 -16.99 -9.42
CA LEU A 71 0.64 -16.15 -9.56
C LEU A 71 0.93 -14.89 -10.39
N LEU A 72 2.19 -14.42 -10.41
CA LEU A 72 2.62 -13.19 -11.11
C LEU A 72 3.01 -13.41 -12.58
N GLY A 73 2.87 -14.65 -13.08
CA GLY A 73 2.88 -14.99 -14.50
C GLY A 73 4.11 -14.54 -15.26
N ARG A 74 4.01 -13.47 -16.06
CA ARG A 74 5.06 -13.05 -17.00
C ARG A 74 6.41 -12.73 -16.35
N VAL A 75 6.44 -12.45 -15.05
CA VAL A 75 7.68 -12.20 -14.28
C VAL A 75 8.16 -13.41 -13.47
N GLU A 76 7.44 -14.54 -13.50
CA GLU A 76 7.71 -15.73 -12.68
C GLU A 76 9.16 -16.18 -12.78
N THR A 77 9.71 -16.31 -14.00
CA THR A 77 11.09 -16.78 -14.21
C THR A 77 12.10 -15.92 -13.46
N ARG A 78 12.03 -14.59 -13.59
CA ARG A 78 12.95 -13.66 -12.90
C ARG A 78 12.75 -13.64 -11.40
N LEU A 79 11.49 -13.77 -10.96
CA LEU A 79 11.21 -13.88 -9.54
C LEU A 79 11.80 -15.15 -8.95
N ASN A 80 11.72 -16.29 -9.66
CA ASN A 80 12.31 -17.55 -9.24
C ASN A 80 13.85 -17.53 -9.25
N GLU A 81 14.47 -16.72 -10.12
CA GLU A 81 15.92 -16.48 -10.09
C GLU A 81 16.34 -15.67 -8.85
N LYS A 82 15.50 -14.71 -8.43
CA LYS A 82 15.81 -13.76 -7.35
C LYS A 82 15.38 -14.24 -5.95
N TYR A 83 14.25 -14.94 -5.87
CA TYR A 83 13.62 -15.35 -4.62
C TYR A 83 13.28 -16.84 -4.67
N THR A 84 14.04 -17.64 -3.93
CA THR A 84 13.85 -19.09 -3.82
C THR A 84 13.60 -19.51 -2.37
N GLY A 85 12.83 -20.58 -2.18
CA GLY A 85 12.51 -21.11 -0.86
C GLY A 85 11.50 -20.26 -0.09
N VAL A 86 11.66 -20.26 1.24
CA VAL A 86 10.78 -19.56 2.18
C VAL A 86 11.25 -18.13 2.38
N HIS A 87 10.33 -17.17 2.31
CA HIS A 87 10.57 -15.74 2.55
C HIS A 87 9.57 -15.18 3.53
N GLU A 88 9.94 -14.09 4.21
CA GLU A 88 9.06 -13.40 5.14
C GLU A 88 8.15 -12.39 4.43
N TYR A 89 6.99 -12.15 5.01
CA TYR A 89 6.07 -11.08 4.65
C TYR A 89 5.68 -10.27 5.90
N LEU A 90 5.20 -9.06 5.65
CA LEU A 90 4.53 -8.22 6.64
C LEU A 90 3.16 -7.86 6.09
N SER A 91 2.16 -7.73 6.93
CA SER A 91 0.84 -7.27 6.54
C SER A 91 0.21 -6.36 7.59
N VAL A 92 -0.71 -5.53 7.12
CA VAL A 92 -1.63 -4.79 7.97
C VAL A 92 -3.04 -4.99 7.46
N SER A 93 -3.96 -5.35 8.36
CA SER A 93 -5.38 -5.46 8.09
C SER A 93 -6.17 -4.50 8.96
N ASP A 94 -7.24 -3.95 8.40
CA ASP A 94 -8.24 -3.21 9.14
C ASP A 94 -9.63 -3.81 9.01
N MET A 95 -10.43 -3.62 10.05
CA MET A 95 -11.84 -4.02 10.10
C MET A 95 -12.69 -2.89 10.66
N HIS A 96 -13.99 -2.95 10.37
CA HIS A 96 -14.95 -1.89 10.68
C HIS A 96 -14.64 -0.60 9.91
N THR A 97 -14.05 -0.75 8.73
CA THR A 97 -13.82 0.32 7.77
C THR A 97 -14.73 0.11 6.57
N THR A 98 -14.93 1.14 5.77
CA THR A 98 -15.64 1.04 4.49
C THR A 98 -14.88 0.21 3.45
N GLY A 99 -13.63 -0.14 3.73
CA GLY A 99 -12.69 -0.71 2.76
C GLY A 99 -12.33 0.27 1.64
N LEU A 100 -11.71 -0.25 0.59
CA LEU A 100 -11.28 0.53 -0.57
C LEU A 100 -12.43 0.67 -1.58
N THR A 101 -13.34 1.60 -1.30
CA THR A 101 -14.48 1.95 -2.16
C THR A 101 -14.07 2.78 -3.38
N GLY A 102 -15.02 2.94 -4.32
CA GLY A 102 -14.84 3.73 -5.54
C GLY A 102 -14.97 2.90 -6.82
N PRO A 103 -14.88 3.55 -7.99
CA PRO A 103 -14.85 2.88 -9.30
C PRO A 103 -13.66 1.93 -9.44
N LEU A 104 -13.80 0.89 -10.26
CA LEU A 104 -12.73 -0.09 -10.50
C LEU A 104 -11.73 0.43 -11.54
N THR A 105 -12.19 1.31 -12.44
CA THR A 105 -11.37 1.93 -13.48
C THR A 105 -11.54 3.45 -13.51
N GLN A 106 -10.53 4.17 -14.02
CA GLN A 106 -10.63 5.64 -14.17
C GLN A 106 -11.76 6.04 -15.14
N SER A 107 -12.03 5.22 -16.16
CA SER A 107 -13.13 5.44 -17.10
C SER A 107 -14.52 5.34 -16.46
N GLU A 108 -14.65 4.58 -15.37
CA GLU A 108 -15.91 4.49 -14.60
C GLU A 108 -16.08 5.65 -13.62
N ALA A 109 -15.04 6.44 -13.37
CA ALA A 109 -15.13 7.56 -12.45
C ALA A 109 -15.98 8.69 -13.03
N LYS A 110 -17.04 9.07 -12.31
CA LYS A 110 -17.96 10.14 -12.72
C LYS A 110 -17.29 11.52 -12.80
N SER A 111 -16.16 11.71 -12.11
CA SER A 111 -15.28 12.88 -12.22
C SER A 111 -13.90 12.56 -11.64
N ALA A 112 -12.88 13.35 -12.01
CA ALA A 112 -11.51 13.22 -11.46
C ALA A 112 -11.46 13.37 -9.93
N ASP A 113 -12.40 14.11 -9.35
CA ASP A 113 -12.49 14.35 -7.91
C ASP A 113 -13.18 13.18 -7.15
N LYS A 114 -13.69 12.18 -7.88
CA LYS A 114 -14.42 11.01 -7.34
C LYS A 114 -13.80 9.68 -7.76
N LEU A 115 -12.48 9.64 -7.91
CA LEU A 115 -11.76 8.41 -8.22
C LEU A 115 -11.86 7.35 -7.10
N GLY A 116 -12.26 7.76 -5.89
CA GLY A 116 -12.41 6.87 -4.73
C GLY A 116 -11.08 6.42 -4.13
N ASN A 117 -11.15 5.74 -2.98
CA ASN A 117 -9.97 5.34 -2.23
C ASN A 117 -9.18 4.22 -2.92
N TRP A 118 -9.87 3.34 -3.67
CA TRP A 118 -9.24 2.27 -4.45
C TRP A 118 -8.23 2.81 -5.48
N ILE A 119 -8.70 3.60 -6.44
CA ILE A 119 -7.84 4.14 -7.50
C ILE A 119 -6.74 5.00 -6.90
N SER A 120 -7.07 5.80 -5.89
CA SER A 120 -6.10 6.68 -5.24
C SER A 120 -4.96 5.91 -4.58
N LEU A 121 -5.23 4.78 -3.93
CA LEU A 121 -4.20 4.01 -3.21
C LEU A 121 -3.43 3.06 -4.13
N VAL A 122 -4.13 2.37 -5.05
CA VAL A 122 -3.55 1.28 -5.85
C VAL A 122 -2.97 1.78 -7.18
N TYR A 123 -3.69 2.66 -7.89
CA TYR A 123 -3.34 3.05 -9.27
C TYR A 123 -2.72 4.44 -9.40
N GLU A 124 -2.94 5.33 -8.42
CA GLU A 124 -2.34 6.68 -8.37
C GLU A 124 -1.21 6.80 -7.35
N ILE A 125 -0.41 5.74 -7.18
CA ILE A 125 0.77 5.69 -6.31
C ILE A 125 1.81 6.78 -6.63
N ASN A 126 1.72 7.35 -7.83
CA ASN A 126 2.60 8.38 -8.36
C ASN A 126 2.07 9.82 -8.19
N LYS A 127 0.84 10.02 -7.70
CA LYS A 127 0.26 11.35 -7.48
C LYS A 127 0.31 11.73 -6.01
N THR A 128 1.05 12.78 -5.69
CA THR A 128 0.96 13.43 -4.38
C THR A 128 -0.35 14.23 -4.33
N LYS A 129 -1.18 13.99 -3.30
CA LYS A 129 -2.38 14.81 -3.08
C LYS A 129 -1.91 16.20 -2.64
N SER A 130 -1.97 17.17 -3.54
CA SER A 130 -1.81 18.60 -3.21
C SER A 130 -3.15 19.14 -2.69
N GLN A 131 -3.48 18.87 -1.42
CA GLN A 131 -4.55 19.63 -0.76
C GLN A 131 -4.01 20.27 0.51
N GLU A 132 -4.05 21.61 0.53
CA GLU A 132 -3.84 22.41 1.74
C GLU A 132 -4.92 22.08 2.76
N GLY A 133 -4.51 21.64 3.96
CA GLY A 133 -5.40 21.50 5.12
C GLY A 133 -5.68 20.06 5.58
N ALA A 134 -5.33 19.03 4.80
CA ALA A 134 -5.21 17.68 5.34
C ALA A 134 -3.80 17.53 5.95
N GLY A 135 -3.69 17.04 7.19
CA GLY A 135 -2.40 16.86 7.89
C GLY A 135 -1.37 15.94 7.21
N GLY A 136 -1.63 15.47 5.99
CA GLY A 136 -0.78 14.60 5.16
C GLY A 136 -0.14 15.33 3.97
N ALA A 137 0.29 16.57 4.13
CA ALA A 137 0.87 17.44 3.08
C ALA A 137 2.14 16.94 2.37
N TRP A 138 2.58 15.71 2.66
CA TRP A 138 3.84 15.16 2.15
C TRP A 138 3.68 14.02 1.13
N GLY A 139 2.46 13.52 0.89
CA GLY A 139 2.21 12.53 -0.17
C GLY A 139 2.95 11.19 -0.02
N TYR A 140 3.53 10.90 1.15
CA TYR A 140 4.35 9.70 1.41
C TYR A 140 3.57 8.49 1.97
N GLY A 141 2.36 8.71 2.50
CA GLY A 141 1.64 7.67 3.26
C GLY A 141 1.30 6.40 2.49
N LYS A 142 1.15 6.52 1.17
CA LYS A 142 0.83 5.40 0.27
C LYS A 142 2.06 4.62 -0.17
N THR A 143 3.22 5.27 -0.18
CA THR A 143 4.41 4.75 -0.83
C THR A 143 5.32 3.99 0.14
N ILE A 144 5.08 4.12 1.46
CA ILE A 144 5.84 3.42 2.51
C ILE A 144 5.82 1.90 2.36
N TYR A 145 4.70 1.31 1.91
CA TYR A 145 4.56 -0.14 1.74
C TYR A 145 5.62 -0.73 0.79
N TYR A 146 6.01 0.03 -0.24
CA TYR A 146 7.01 -0.39 -1.22
C TYR A 146 8.44 -0.46 -0.69
N ARG A 147 8.69 0.04 0.53
CA ARG A 147 10.02 -0.03 1.18
C ARG A 147 10.19 -1.17 2.14
N LEU A 148 9.10 -1.84 2.51
CA LEU A 148 9.14 -2.84 3.56
C LEU A 148 9.60 -4.21 3.03
N GLY A 149 9.40 -4.47 1.74
CA GLY A 149 9.80 -5.71 1.08
C GLY A 149 10.48 -5.46 -0.27
N SER A 150 10.16 -6.29 -1.27
CA SER A 150 10.77 -6.23 -2.61
C SER A 150 10.32 -5.06 -3.49
N GLY A 151 9.47 -4.17 -2.97
CA GLY A 151 8.70 -3.23 -3.79
C GLY A 151 7.44 -3.82 -4.39
N THR A 152 7.07 -5.08 -4.10
CA THR A 152 5.74 -5.63 -4.41
C THR A 152 4.80 -5.40 -3.24
N VAL A 153 3.55 -5.00 -3.52
CA VAL A 153 2.50 -4.81 -2.50
C VAL A 153 1.19 -5.38 -3.02
N LEU A 154 0.58 -6.25 -2.21
CA LEU A 154 -0.75 -6.80 -2.43
C LEU A 154 -1.78 -5.95 -1.69
N PHE A 155 -2.88 -5.62 -2.34
CA PHE A 155 -4.03 -4.96 -1.73
C PHE A 155 -5.26 -5.87 -1.89
N TYR A 156 -5.82 -6.31 -0.78
CA TYR A 156 -7.11 -6.99 -0.72
C TYR A 156 -8.08 -6.10 0.07
N SER A 157 -9.32 -5.96 -0.40
CA SER A 157 -10.36 -5.27 0.36
C SER A 157 -11.72 -5.90 0.11
N ARG A 158 -12.55 -5.92 1.15
CA ARG A 158 -13.96 -6.25 1.05
C ARG A 158 -14.78 -5.02 1.41
N ILE A 159 -15.70 -4.67 0.51
CA ILE A 159 -16.55 -3.49 0.66
C ILE A 159 -18.03 -3.89 0.65
N LYS A 160 -18.86 -3.03 1.24
CA LYS A 160 -20.31 -3.11 1.12
C LYS A 160 -20.79 -2.28 -0.08
N THR A 161 -21.65 -2.85 -0.89
CA THR A 161 -22.30 -2.20 -2.05
C THR A 161 -23.81 -2.28 -1.91
N ASP A 162 -24.55 -1.59 -2.79
CA ASP A 162 -26.01 -1.66 -2.82
C ASP A 162 -26.53 -3.08 -3.11
N SER A 163 -25.71 -3.92 -3.76
CA SER A 163 -26.05 -5.30 -4.15
C SER A 163 -25.50 -6.37 -3.19
N GLY A 164 -24.82 -5.99 -2.10
CA GLY A 164 -24.24 -6.92 -1.14
C GLY A 164 -22.81 -6.58 -0.78
N TYR A 165 -21.90 -7.53 -0.95
CA TYR A 165 -20.47 -7.35 -0.69
C TYR A 165 -19.65 -7.66 -1.92
N GLU A 166 -18.58 -6.90 -2.12
CA GLU A 166 -17.65 -7.07 -3.22
C GLU A 166 -16.23 -7.23 -2.67
N ASN A 167 -15.52 -8.24 -3.18
CA ASN A 167 -14.11 -8.46 -2.90
C ASN A 167 -13.29 -7.83 -4.03
N ARG A 168 -12.17 -7.21 -3.67
CA ARG A 168 -11.28 -6.50 -4.58
C ARG A 168 -9.85 -6.87 -4.27
N LEU A 169 -9.10 -7.32 -5.27
CA LEU A 169 -7.67 -7.58 -5.14
C LEU A 169 -6.88 -7.02 -6.31
N ALA A 170 -5.77 -6.35 -6.01
CA ALA A 170 -4.75 -5.99 -6.98
C ALA A 170 -3.37 -6.08 -6.36
N ILE A 171 -2.37 -6.28 -7.21
CA ILE A 171 -0.96 -6.26 -6.82
C ILE A 171 -0.32 -5.11 -7.57
N SER A 172 0.60 -4.43 -6.92
CA SER A 172 1.42 -3.39 -7.56
C SER A 172 2.88 -3.60 -7.24
N HIS A 173 3.74 -3.10 -8.11
CA HIS A 173 5.17 -3.18 -7.93
C HIS A 173 5.87 -1.88 -8.31
N VAL A 174 6.85 -1.51 -7.50
CA VAL A 174 7.71 -0.34 -7.68
C VAL A 174 9.17 -0.75 -7.54
N GLU A 175 9.97 -0.50 -8.56
CA GLU A 175 11.41 -0.73 -8.56
C GLU A 175 12.18 0.36 -9.31
N ASN A 176 13.50 0.39 -9.09
CA ASN A 176 14.42 1.25 -9.84
C ASN A 176 15.70 0.46 -10.17
N ASP A 177 15.55 -0.56 -11.01
CA ASP A 177 16.65 -1.42 -11.46
C ASP A 177 16.42 -1.83 -12.92
N PRO A 178 16.75 -0.96 -13.89
CA PRO A 178 16.50 -1.22 -15.31
C PRO A 178 17.25 -2.44 -15.86
N GLU A 179 18.33 -2.86 -15.21
CA GLU A 179 19.19 -3.95 -15.68
C GLU A 179 18.81 -5.30 -15.05
N ASN A 180 18.54 -5.34 -13.74
CA ASN A 180 18.33 -6.58 -13.00
C ASN A 180 16.95 -6.65 -12.30
N GLY A 181 16.13 -5.61 -12.46
CA GLY A 181 14.76 -5.58 -11.95
C GLY A 181 13.85 -6.60 -12.62
N ILE A 182 12.78 -6.99 -11.92
CA ILE A 182 11.84 -7.98 -12.45
C ILE A 182 11.11 -7.44 -13.69
N LEU A 183 11.02 -6.11 -13.84
CA LEU A 183 10.42 -5.43 -14.99
C LEU A 183 11.44 -5.07 -16.08
N SER A 184 12.71 -5.43 -15.94
CA SER A 184 13.75 -5.11 -16.93
C SER A 184 13.36 -5.56 -18.35
N GLY A 185 13.51 -4.72 -19.37
CA GLY A 185 13.20 -5.10 -20.76
C GLY A 185 11.73 -5.40 -21.08
N PHE A 186 10.76 -5.15 -20.18
CA PHE A 186 9.33 -5.24 -20.51
C PHE A 186 8.87 -4.13 -21.44
N THR A 187 9.46 -2.94 -21.30
CA THR A 187 9.10 -1.74 -22.06
C THR A 187 10.36 -1.10 -22.65
N ARG A 188 10.17 -0.31 -23.72
CA ARG A 188 11.27 0.45 -24.34
C ARG A 188 11.81 1.54 -23.40
N ILE A 189 10.91 2.19 -22.66
CA ILE A 189 11.27 3.19 -21.65
C ILE A 189 10.97 2.58 -20.28
N TYR A 190 12.04 2.31 -19.53
CA TYR A 190 11.92 1.74 -18.20
C TYR A 190 11.34 2.76 -17.22
N LYS A 191 10.21 2.41 -16.60
CA LYS A 191 9.56 3.22 -15.57
C LYS A 191 9.54 2.55 -14.20
N GLY A 192 9.77 1.25 -14.12
CA GLY A 192 9.83 0.51 -12.84
C GLY A 192 8.50 0.47 -12.09
N LEU A 193 7.36 0.48 -12.80
CA LEU A 193 6.02 0.40 -12.21
C LEU A 193 5.20 -0.68 -12.91
N ALA A 194 4.51 -1.51 -12.15
CA ALA A 194 3.60 -2.51 -12.69
C ALA A 194 2.42 -2.79 -11.77
N TRP A 195 1.33 -3.32 -12.35
CA TRP A 195 0.15 -3.80 -11.64
C TRP A 195 -0.25 -5.18 -12.15
N TRP A 196 -0.76 -6.02 -11.26
CA TRP A 196 -1.37 -7.31 -11.60
C TRP A 196 -2.84 -7.33 -11.22
N GLY A 197 -3.60 -8.00 -12.07
CA GLY A 197 -5.03 -8.23 -11.88
C GLY A 197 -5.60 -9.14 -12.96
N GLU A 198 -6.89 -8.99 -13.23
CA GLU A 198 -7.54 -9.66 -14.35
C GLU A 198 -7.20 -8.97 -15.66
N LYS A 199 -6.96 -9.78 -16.69
CA LYS A 199 -6.73 -9.30 -18.05
C LYS A 199 -7.97 -8.59 -18.59
N THR A 200 -7.79 -7.42 -19.18
CA THR A 200 -8.81 -6.73 -19.97
C THR A 200 -8.38 -6.63 -21.43
N ASP A 201 -7.32 -5.87 -21.69
CA ASP A 201 -6.75 -5.60 -23.01
C ASP A 201 -5.23 -5.86 -23.00
N ILE A 202 -4.56 -5.53 -24.11
CA ILE A 202 -3.10 -5.61 -24.21
C ILE A 202 -2.46 -4.64 -23.20
N ASN A 203 -1.59 -5.18 -22.32
CA ASN A 203 -0.90 -4.42 -21.28
C ASN A 203 -1.85 -3.61 -20.38
N ARG A 204 -3.03 -4.16 -20.09
CA ARG A 204 -4.03 -3.57 -19.20
C ARG A 204 -4.59 -4.62 -18.26
N THR A 205 -4.73 -4.22 -17.00
CA THR A 205 -5.32 -5.06 -15.97
C THR A 205 -6.46 -4.33 -15.28
N ARG A 206 -7.39 -5.09 -14.72
CA ARG A 206 -8.39 -4.60 -13.76
C ARG A 206 -8.28 -5.37 -12.46
N VAL A 207 -8.89 -4.83 -11.42
CA VAL A 207 -9.05 -5.51 -10.13
C VAL A 207 -9.68 -6.90 -10.26
N VAL A 208 -9.18 -7.84 -9.45
CA VAL A 208 -9.74 -9.18 -9.30
C VAL A 208 -10.92 -9.10 -8.34
N THR A 209 -12.08 -9.60 -8.77
CA THR A 209 -13.30 -9.67 -7.95
C THR A 209 -13.82 -11.09 -7.73
N ASP A 210 -13.25 -12.07 -8.43
CA ASP A 210 -13.55 -13.49 -8.26
C ASP A 210 -12.99 -13.99 -6.91
N LEU A 211 -13.89 -14.39 -6.00
CA LEU A 211 -13.53 -14.80 -4.65
C LEU A 211 -12.61 -16.02 -4.62
N ALA A 212 -12.83 -17.02 -5.48
CA ALA A 212 -12.01 -18.23 -5.49
C ALA A 212 -10.56 -17.94 -5.90
N LYS A 213 -10.35 -17.01 -6.85
CA LYS A 213 -9.00 -16.53 -7.18
C LYS A 213 -8.37 -15.74 -6.04
N ILE A 214 -9.16 -14.94 -5.33
CA ILE A 214 -8.67 -14.16 -4.18
C ILE A 214 -8.24 -15.10 -3.06
N GLU A 215 -9.04 -16.13 -2.75
CA GLU A 215 -8.71 -17.19 -1.80
C GLU A 215 -7.40 -17.89 -2.18
N GLU A 216 -7.21 -18.27 -3.44
CA GLU A 216 -5.95 -18.87 -3.93
C GLU A 216 -4.73 -17.97 -3.65
N ILE A 217 -4.87 -16.66 -3.82
CA ILE A 217 -3.78 -15.69 -3.62
C ILE A 217 -3.50 -15.48 -2.12
N LEU A 218 -4.54 -15.32 -1.30
CA LEU A 218 -4.40 -15.10 0.15
C LEU A 218 -3.88 -16.34 0.87
N ASP A 219 -4.24 -17.54 0.42
CA ASP A 219 -3.75 -18.82 0.95
C ASP A 219 -2.23 -19.00 0.81
N VAL A 220 -1.57 -18.27 -0.10
CA VAL A 220 -0.10 -18.25 -0.15
C VAL A 220 0.51 -17.68 1.12
N PHE A 221 -0.19 -16.78 1.80
CA PHE A 221 0.23 -16.09 3.03
C PHE A 221 -0.49 -16.62 4.27
N ASP A 222 -1.17 -17.77 4.16
CA ASP A 222 -2.03 -18.36 5.20
C ASP A 222 -3.15 -17.40 5.68
N MET A 223 -3.65 -16.55 4.78
CA MET A 223 -4.72 -15.59 5.06
C MET A 223 -6.04 -16.02 4.44
N GLN A 224 -7.13 -15.62 5.07
CA GLN A 224 -8.49 -15.87 4.58
C GLN A 224 -9.18 -14.54 4.21
N PRO A 225 -10.11 -14.56 3.23
CA PRO A 225 -10.96 -13.41 2.96
C PRO A 225 -11.79 -13.00 4.20
N TYR A 226 -12.23 -11.75 4.22
CA TYR A 226 -13.21 -11.29 5.21
C TYR A 226 -14.54 -12.04 5.05
N GLU A 227 -15.20 -12.40 6.15
CA GLU A 227 -16.43 -13.22 6.17
C GLU A 227 -17.67 -12.44 6.64
N GLY A 228 -18.87 -13.02 6.50
CA GLY A 228 -20.11 -12.42 7.02
C GLY A 228 -20.37 -11.01 6.51
N ASP A 229 -20.52 -10.04 7.41
CA ASP A 229 -20.69 -8.62 7.13
C ASP A 229 -19.41 -7.78 7.30
N GLN A 230 -18.26 -8.45 7.48
CA GLN A 230 -16.98 -7.78 7.67
C GLN A 230 -16.56 -7.02 6.40
N THR A 231 -16.18 -5.77 6.60
CA THR A 231 -15.55 -4.90 5.60
C THR A 231 -14.23 -4.38 6.14
N GLY A 232 -13.28 -4.17 5.23
CA GLY A 232 -11.90 -3.96 5.61
C GLY A 232 -10.94 -3.96 4.44
N THR A 233 -9.69 -3.66 4.74
CA THR A 233 -8.55 -3.71 3.80
C THR A 233 -7.43 -4.51 4.43
N CYS A 234 -6.77 -5.36 3.66
CA CYS A 234 -5.54 -6.05 4.02
C CYS A 234 -4.46 -5.69 2.99
N ILE A 235 -3.31 -5.23 3.47
CA ILE A 235 -2.15 -4.87 2.67
C ILE A 235 -1.03 -5.83 3.04
N ILE A 236 -0.44 -6.51 2.05
CA ILE A 236 0.60 -7.52 2.25
C ILE A 236 1.85 -7.11 1.47
N MET A 237 2.97 -7.06 2.16
CA MET A 237 4.29 -6.79 1.60
C MET A 237 5.11 -8.10 1.64
N PRO A 238 5.25 -8.82 0.53
CA PRO A 238 6.10 -10.00 0.45
C PRO A 238 7.59 -9.64 0.40
N TYR A 239 8.44 -10.65 0.62
CA TYR A 239 9.91 -10.54 0.53
C TYR A 239 10.50 -9.51 1.47
N VAL A 240 9.95 -9.44 2.68
CA VAL A 240 10.43 -8.56 3.74
C VAL A 240 11.79 -9.06 4.23
N LYS A 241 12.75 -8.13 4.32
CA LYS A 241 14.07 -8.41 4.89
C LYS A 241 14.12 -7.86 6.30
N GLN A 242 13.70 -8.68 7.27
CA GLN A 242 13.56 -8.29 8.67
C GLN A 242 14.82 -7.60 9.23
N ASP A 243 16.00 -8.13 8.93
CA ASP A 243 17.28 -7.56 9.41
C ASP A 243 17.54 -6.15 8.87
N GLU A 244 17.20 -5.87 7.61
CA GLU A 244 17.38 -4.54 7.01
C GLU A 244 16.40 -3.51 7.61
N LEU A 245 15.17 -3.93 7.89
CA LEU A 245 14.16 -3.09 8.55
C LEU A 245 14.54 -2.78 10.00
N LEU A 246 15.00 -3.77 10.76
CA LEU A 246 15.37 -3.58 12.16
C LEU A 246 16.63 -2.72 12.32
N LYS A 247 17.59 -2.79 11.39
CA LYS A 247 18.78 -1.93 11.41
C LYS A 247 18.42 -0.45 11.29
N HIS A 248 17.54 -0.09 10.35
CA HIS A 248 17.08 1.29 10.17
C HIS A 248 16.39 1.89 11.41
N ASN A 249 15.81 1.06 12.28
CA ASN A 249 15.16 1.53 13.51
C ASN A 249 16.12 1.65 14.69
N ARG A 250 17.29 0.99 14.67
CA ARG A 250 18.24 0.96 15.80
C ARG A 250 19.23 2.13 15.81
N ASP A 251 19.37 2.85 14.70
CA ASP A 251 20.29 4.00 14.58
C ASP A 251 19.71 5.32 15.12
N ILE A 252 18.56 5.29 15.81
CA ILE A 252 18.08 6.45 16.57
C ILE A 252 18.89 6.52 17.86
N ASP A 253 19.84 7.47 17.96
CA ASP A 253 20.54 7.76 19.21
C ASP A 253 19.49 8.03 20.31
N PRO A 254 19.50 7.30 21.45
CA PRO A 254 18.54 7.49 22.53
C PRO A 254 18.47 8.94 23.05
N ARG A 255 19.52 9.74 22.82
CA ARG A 255 19.58 11.17 23.17
C ARG A 255 18.72 12.03 22.25
N GLN A 256 18.49 11.64 20.99
CA GLN A 256 17.59 12.36 20.07
C GLN A 256 16.11 12.04 20.34
N SER A 257 15.77 10.80 20.70
CA SER A 257 14.39 10.42 21.07
C SER A 257 13.87 11.21 22.28
N SER A 258 14.74 11.49 23.26
CA SER A 258 14.39 12.26 24.45
C SER A 258 14.07 13.74 24.15
N MET A 259 14.71 14.33 23.13
CA MET A 259 14.41 15.70 22.70
C MET A 259 13.07 15.81 21.94
N MET A 260 12.69 14.78 21.18
CA MET A 260 11.47 14.79 20.37
C MET A 260 10.19 14.67 21.22
N ILE A 261 10.25 13.91 22.32
CA ILE A 261 9.13 13.74 23.26
C ILE A 261 8.87 15.03 24.06
N LEU A 262 9.93 15.78 24.40
CA LEU A 262 9.85 17.01 25.18
C LEU A 262 9.33 18.22 24.38
N THR A 263 9.41 18.22 23.04
CA THR A 263 8.90 19.34 22.23
C THR A 263 7.39 19.27 21.95
N ASN A 264 6.76 18.09 22.12
CA ASN A 264 5.33 17.89 21.85
C ASN A 264 4.44 17.85 23.11
N THR A 265 5.01 18.04 24.30
CA THR A 265 4.23 18.16 25.54
C THR A 265 4.16 19.62 26.00
N LEU A 266 2.93 20.16 25.94
CA LEU A 266 2.42 21.34 26.65
C LEU A 266 2.89 22.72 26.15
N LYS A 267 2.19 23.26 25.14
CA LYS A 267 1.84 24.69 25.21
C LYS A 267 0.64 24.83 26.16
N PRO A 268 0.76 25.54 27.30
CA PRO A 268 -0.37 25.78 28.17
C PRO A 268 -1.43 26.63 27.45
N PRO A 269 -2.72 26.48 27.80
CA PRO A 269 -3.79 27.21 27.15
C PRO A 269 -3.64 28.72 27.42
N LEU A 270 -3.95 29.52 26.39
CA LEU A 270 -4.10 30.96 26.47
C LEU A 270 -5.07 31.29 27.61
N LYS A 271 -4.60 32.06 28.60
CA LYS A 271 -5.47 32.61 29.65
C LYS A 271 -6.33 33.71 29.03
N ASP A 272 -7.63 33.45 28.98
CA ASP A 272 -8.66 34.47 28.79
C ASP A 272 -8.67 35.47 29.97
N GLY A 273 -8.70 36.75 29.61
CA GLY A 273 -9.40 37.83 30.32
C GLY A 273 -8.73 38.46 31.55
N MET A 274 -8.37 39.74 31.46
CA MET A 274 -8.96 40.83 32.28
C MET A 274 -8.44 42.24 31.89
N PRO A 275 -9.08 43.34 32.35
CA PRO A 275 -9.65 44.37 31.47
C PRO A 275 -8.74 45.58 31.26
N ARG A 276 -9.05 46.36 30.21
CA ARG A 276 -8.49 47.69 30.00
C ARG A 276 -9.09 48.66 31.02
N ALA A 277 -8.22 49.31 31.77
CA ALA A 277 -8.49 50.61 32.38
C ALA A 277 -8.45 51.72 31.32
#